data_AF-A0A430B899-F1
#
_entry.id   AF-A0A430B899-F1
#
_cell.length_a   1.000
_cell.length_b   1.000
_cell.length_c   1.000
_cell.angle_alpha   90.00
_cell.angle_beta   90.00
_cell.angle_gamma   90.00
#
_symmetry.space_group_name_H-M   'P 1'
#
loop_
_entity.id
_entity.type
_entity.pdbx_description
1 polymer ?
#
loop_
_entity_poly.entity_id
_entity_poly.type
_entity_poly.pdbx_seq_one_letter_code
_entity_poly.pdbx_strand_id
1 'polypeptide(L)'
;MEKYGDVVSLYEDQKLHEKKTIIFSAILIVSAGLFVRADIIRISPLLVFELTMSIAIFYAVKKKRISKNYDKLYHFLKKTRPEDFKNKELMFYMDYQLNQQFAENPEQLVSYLKSKEVAPEFLEMLDKLKSSYDLLVKEGDN
;
A
#
# COMPACT_ATOMS: atom_id res chain seq x y z
N MET A 1 15.25 13.44 13.30
CA MET A 1 14.76 14.27 12.17
C MET A 1 14.82 13.53 10.82
N GLU A 2 15.97 13.06 10.32
CA GLU A 2 16.10 12.48 8.96
C GLU A 2 15.20 11.23 8.74
N LYS A 3 15.18 10.29 9.69
CA LYS A 3 14.38 9.05 9.57
C LYS A 3 12.86 9.23 9.56
N TYR A 4 12.33 10.25 10.24
CA TYR A 4 10.88 10.52 10.23
C TYR A 4 10.48 11.18 8.90
N GLY A 5 11.25 12.17 8.44
CA GLY A 5 11.06 12.80 7.14
C GLY A 5 11.11 11.78 5.99
N ASP A 6 11.97 10.78 6.07
CA ASP A 6 12.03 9.69 5.10
C ASP A 6 10.75 8.83 5.07
N VAL A 7 10.21 8.47 6.24
CA VAL A 7 8.96 7.69 6.31
C VAL A 7 7.77 8.51 5.81
N VAL A 8 7.67 9.77 6.23
CA VAL A 8 6.58 10.67 5.83
C VAL A 8 6.64 10.91 4.33
N SER A 9 7.82 11.18 3.76
CA SER A 9 7.97 11.37 2.32
C SER A 9 7.60 10.11 1.52
N LEU A 10 7.98 8.92 2.00
CA LEU A 10 7.56 7.64 1.40
C LEU A 10 6.03 7.44 1.46
N TYR A 11 5.39 7.86 2.55
CA TYR A 11 3.94 7.81 2.69
C TYR A 11 3.23 8.83 1.78
N GLU A 12 3.74 10.06 1.69
CA GLU A 12 3.25 11.07 0.76
C GLU A 12 3.38 10.63 -0.69
N ASP A 13 4.52 10.03 -1.06
CA ASP A 13 4.75 9.41 -2.36
C ASP A 13 3.69 8.34 -2.66
N GLN A 14 3.38 7.47 -1.69
CA GLN A 14 2.34 6.46 -1.82
C GLN A 14 0.96 7.10 -2.05
N LYS A 15 0.61 8.12 -1.28
CA LYS A 15 -0.67 8.84 -1.42
C LYS A 15 -0.79 9.54 -2.78
N LEU A 16 0.29 10.16 -3.24
CA LEU A 16 0.37 10.76 -4.57
C LEU A 16 0.26 9.69 -5.66
N HIS A 17 0.87 8.53 -5.46
CA HIS A 17 0.79 7.41 -6.39
C HIS A 17 -0.64 6.87 -6.52
N GLU A 18 -1.35 6.68 -5.40
CA GLU A 18 -2.76 6.26 -5.40
C GLU A 18 -3.64 7.25 -6.17
N LYS A 19 -3.47 8.55 -5.89
CA LYS A 19 -4.20 9.61 -6.60
C LYS A 19 -3.90 9.61 -8.10
N LYS A 20 -2.62 9.52 -8.49
CA LYS A 20 -2.19 9.48 -9.90
C LYS A 20 -2.73 8.26 -10.61
N THR A 21 -2.77 7.11 -9.94
CA THR A 21 -3.32 5.87 -10.51
C THR A 21 -4.81 6.03 -10.82
N ILE A 22 -5.60 6.57 -9.89
CA ILE A 22 -7.04 6.81 -10.11
C ILE A 22 -7.27 7.75 -11.31
N ILE A 23 -6.54 8.87 -11.36
CA ILE A 23 -6.65 9.84 -12.46
C ILE A 23 -6.26 9.19 -13.79
N PHE A 24 -5.15 8.46 -13.81
CA PHE A 24 -4.66 7.78 -15.00
C PHE A 24 -5.65 6.73 -15.50
N SER A 25 -6.25 5.93 -14.60
CA SER A 25 -7.31 4.99 -14.93
C SER A 25 -8.54 5.69 -15.52
N ALA A 26 -8.97 6.83 -14.95
CA ALA A 26 -10.09 7.60 -15.49
C ALA A 26 -9.81 8.12 -16.91
N ILE A 27 -8.60 8.67 -17.14
CA ILE A 27 -8.18 9.13 -18.47
C ILE A 27 -8.14 7.98 -19.47
N LEU A 28 -7.61 6.81 -19.08
CA LEU A 28 -7.57 5.61 -19.91
C LEU A 28 -8.98 5.17 -20.33
N ILE A 29 -9.93 5.14 -19.39
CA ILE A 29 -11.32 4.74 -19.67
C ILE A 29 -11.97 5.71 -20.66
N VAL A 30 -11.85 7.02 -20.43
CA VAL A 30 -12.39 8.05 -21.32
C VAL A 30 -11.77 7.95 -22.71
N SER A 31 -10.44 7.78 -22.77
CA SER A 31 -9.72 7.67 -24.04
C SER A 31 -10.15 6.43 -24.81
N ALA A 32 -10.20 5.27 -24.16
CA ALA A 32 -10.68 4.03 -24.78
C ALA A 32 -12.11 4.18 -25.33
N GLY A 33 -13.01 4.84 -24.58
CA GLY A 33 -14.37 5.12 -25.02
C GLY A 33 -14.44 6.02 -26.26
N LEU A 34 -13.61 7.06 -26.32
CA LEU A 34 -13.49 7.93 -27.51
C LEU A 34 -12.92 7.17 -28.71
N PHE A 35 -11.92 6.32 -28.51
CA PHE A 35 -11.32 5.49 -29.57
C PHE A 35 -12.34 4.54 -30.21
N VAL A 36 -13.15 3.86 -29.39
CA VAL A 36 -14.21 2.96 -29.89
C VAL A 36 -15.30 3.76 -30.60
N ARG A 37 -15.71 4.92 -30.04
CA ARG A 37 -16.78 5.75 -30.63
C ARG A 37 -16.39 6.38 -31.97
N ALA A 38 -15.14 6.81 -32.09
CA ALA A 38 -14.67 7.50 -33.29
C ALA A 38 -14.35 6.52 -34.44
N ASP A 39 -14.50 5.20 -34.24
CA ASP A 39 -14.23 4.12 -35.20
C ASP A 39 -12.87 4.30 -35.91
N ILE A 40 -11.89 4.89 -35.19
CA ILE A 40 -10.61 5.34 -35.75
C ILE A 40 -9.81 4.14 -36.28
N ILE A 41 -10.04 2.96 -35.71
CA ILE A 41 -9.41 1.72 -36.13
C ILE A 41 -10.45 0.61 -36.03
N ARG A 42 -10.61 -0.22 -37.08
CA ARG A 42 -11.43 -1.46 -37.09
C ARG A 42 -10.86 -2.55 -36.15
N ILE A 43 -10.35 -2.17 -34.99
CA ILE A 43 -9.87 -3.05 -33.95
C ILE A 43 -11.08 -3.48 -33.13
N SER A 44 -11.14 -4.76 -32.76
CA SER A 44 -12.17 -5.27 -31.86
C SER A 44 -12.17 -4.45 -30.55
N PRO A 45 -13.32 -3.94 -30.08
CA PRO A 45 -13.43 -3.25 -28.79
C PRO A 45 -12.82 -4.04 -27.62
N LEU A 46 -12.84 -5.37 -27.72
CA LEU A 46 -12.21 -6.29 -26.76
C LEU A 46 -10.69 -6.05 -26.64
N LEU A 47 -9.98 -5.89 -27.77
CA LEU A 47 -8.52 -5.71 -27.77
C LEU A 47 -8.12 -4.34 -27.18
N VAL A 48 -8.92 -3.30 -27.43
CA VAL A 48 -8.72 -1.97 -26.83
C VAL A 48 -8.90 -2.05 -25.31
N PHE A 49 -9.91 -2.80 -24.85
CA PHE A 49 -10.16 -3.02 -23.44
C PHE A 49 -9.01 -3.78 -22.74
N GLU A 50 -8.56 -4.90 -23.32
CA GLU A 50 -7.46 -5.70 -22.79
C GLU A 50 -6.14 -4.89 -22.69
N LEU A 51 -5.83 -4.10 -23.72
CA LEU A 51 -4.64 -3.25 -23.73
C LEU A 51 -4.72 -2.17 -22.62
N THR A 52 -5.86 -1.48 -22.55
CA THR A 52 -6.14 -0.44 -21.54
C THR A 52 -6.02 -1.01 -20.13
N MET A 53 -6.59 -2.20 -19.89
CA MET A 53 -6.54 -2.86 -18.59
C MET A 53 -5.13 -3.32 -18.23
N SER A 54 -4.37 -3.87 -19.19
CA SER A 54 -2.98 -4.28 -18.99
C SER A 54 -2.08 -3.10 -18.59
N ILE A 55 -2.24 -1.94 -19.25
CA ILE A 55 -1.52 -0.72 -18.93
C ILE A 55 -1.89 -0.22 -17.51
N ALA A 56 -3.18 -0.24 -17.17
CA ALA A 56 -3.65 0.17 -15.84
C ALA A 56 -3.10 -0.73 -14.73
N ILE A 57 -3.13 -2.05 -14.91
CA ILE A 57 -2.59 -3.03 -13.94
C ILE A 57 -1.09 -2.83 -13.78
N PHE A 58 -0.35 -2.71 -14.90
CA PHE A 58 1.10 -2.51 -14.86
C PHE A 58 1.48 -1.24 -14.07
N TYR A 59 0.78 -0.14 -14.31
CA TYR A 59 1.02 1.12 -13.58
C TYR A 59 0.70 0.97 -12.09
N ALA A 60 -0.44 0.36 -11.75
CA ALA A 60 -0.90 0.18 -10.38
C ALA A 60 0.04 -0.72 -9.55
N VAL A 61 0.59 -1.78 -10.16
CA VAL A 61 1.44 -2.76 -9.46
C VAL A 61 2.88 -2.26 -9.32
N LYS A 62 3.47 -1.69 -10.38
CA LYS A 62 4.91 -1.43 -10.43
C LYS A 62 5.38 -0.31 -9.49
N LYS A 63 4.49 0.61 -9.12
CA LYS A 63 4.84 1.83 -8.37
C LYS A 63 4.24 1.88 -6.96
N LYS A 64 3.61 0.79 -6.51
CA LYS A 64 3.10 0.67 -5.15
C LYS A 64 4.28 0.64 -4.16
N ARG A 65 4.28 1.55 -3.16
CA ARG A 65 5.29 1.57 -2.09
C ARG A 65 4.95 0.64 -0.93
N ILE A 66 3.70 0.21 -0.82
CA ILE A 66 3.27 -0.74 0.21
C ILE A 66 3.66 -2.18 -0.16
N SER A 67 3.93 -2.98 0.87
CA SER A 67 4.35 -4.37 0.71
C SER A 67 3.20 -5.27 0.21
N LYS A 68 3.56 -6.47 -0.24
CA LYS A 68 2.59 -7.53 -0.60
C LYS A 68 1.78 -8.02 0.60
N ASN A 69 2.19 -7.69 1.82
CA ASN A 69 1.56 -8.12 3.06
C ASN A 69 0.71 -7.02 3.71
N TYR A 70 0.68 -5.81 3.15
CA TYR A 70 -0.09 -4.68 3.66
C TYR A 70 -1.56 -5.02 3.92
N ASP A 71 -2.23 -5.69 2.98
CA ASP A 71 -3.64 -6.07 3.15
C ASP A 71 -3.83 -7.10 4.27
N LYS A 72 -2.85 -7.99 4.47
CA LYS A 72 -2.86 -8.96 5.58
C LYS A 72 -2.67 -8.24 6.92
N LEU A 73 -1.75 -7.28 6.98
CA LEU A 73 -1.54 -6.43 8.15
C LEU A 73 -2.80 -5.63 8.48
N TYR A 74 -3.44 -5.03 7.47
CA TYR A 74 -4.72 -4.34 7.61
C TYR A 74 -5.78 -5.24 8.26
N HIS A 75 -5.99 -6.45 7.72
CA HIS A 75 -6.98 -7.37 8.26
C HIS A 75 -6.63 -7.87 9.67
N PHE A 76 -5.35 -8.12 9.92
CA PHE A 76 -4.86 -8.49 11.24
C PHE A 76 -5.16 -7.39 12.27
N LEU A 77 -4.71 -6.15 12.01
CA LEU A 77 -4.93 -5.02 12.91
C LEU A 77 -6.41 -4.70 13.08
N LYS A 78 -7.21 -4.79 12.02
CA LYS A 78 -8.66 -4.61 12.11
C LYS A 78 -9.31 -5.59 13.10
N LYS A 79 -8.80 -6.82 13.21
CA LYS A 79 -9.30 -7.84 14.13
C LYS A 79 -8.75 -7.68 15.54
N THR A 80 -7.46 -7.37 15.67
CA THR A 80 -6.74 -7.45 16.96
C THR A 80 -6.58 -6.08 17.65
N ARG A 81 -6.45 -5.01 16.86
CA ARG A 81 -6.16 -3.64 17.32
C ARG A 81 -6.92 -2.60 16.48
N PRO A 82 -8.25 -2.48 16.66
CA PRO A 82 -9.09 -1.62 15.86
C PRO A 82 -8.78 -0.10 15.98
N GLU A 83 -8.05 0.30 17.02
CA GLU A 83 -7.55 1.67 17.20
C GLU A 83 -6.43 1.97 16.19
N ASP A 84 -5.49 1.03 16.01
CA ASP A 84 -4.25 1.24 15.25
C ASP A 84 -4.48 1.27 13.74
N PHE A 85 -5.44 0.48 13.21
CA PHE A 85 -5.68 0.45 11.75
C PHE A 85 -6.29 1.75 11.19
N LYS A 86 -6.84 2.62 12.05
CA LYS A 86 -7.44 3.89 11.62
C LYS A 86 -6.38 4.90 11.19
N ASN A 87 -5.19 4.83 11.79
CA ASN A 87 -4.07 5.67 11.41
C ASN A 87 -3.34 5.05 10.21
N LYS A 88 -3.64 5.58 9.00
CA LYS A 88 -3.07 5.10 7.74
C LYS A 88 -1.55 5.28 7.66
N GLU A 89 -1.02 6.34 8.27
CA GLU A 89 0.42 6.62 8.26
C GLU A 89 1.15 5.65 9.20
N LEU A 90 0.63 5.43 10.40
CA LEU A 90 1.13 4.39 11.31
C LEU A 90 1.08 3.00 10.65
N MET A 91 -0.01 2.68 9.95
CA MET A 91 -0.13 1.40 9.24
C MET A 91 0.88 1.27 8.09
N PHE A 92 1.14 2.34 7.35
CA PHE A 92 2.21 2.39 6.35
C PHE A 92 3.58 2.20 6.99
N TYR A 93 3.85 2.87 8.11
CA TYR A 93 5.09 2.72 8.86
C TYR A 93 5.28 1.28 9.36
N MET A 94 4.25 0.67 9.98
CA MET A 94 4.29 -0.71 10.43
C MET A 94 4.56 -1.67 9.26
N ASP A 95 3.87 -1.50 8.13
CA ASP A 95 4.11 -2.31 6.93
C ASP A 95 5.55 -2.20 6.43
N TYR A 96 6.07 -0.97 6.35
CA TYR A 96 7.43 -0.70 5.91
C TYR A 96 8.46 -1.38 6.83
N GLN A 97 8.34 -1.18 8.15
CA GLN A 97 9.28 -1.76 9.12
C GLN A 97 9.20 -3.28 9.16
N LEU A 98 8.00 -3.87 9.16
CA LEU A 98 7.83 -5.32 9.14
C LEU A 98 8.37 -5.93 7.84
N ASN A 99 8.17 -5.28 6.69
CA ASN A 99 8.70 -5.77 5.43
C ASN A 99 10.23 -5.75 5.38
N GLN A 100 10.89 -4.79 6.03
CA GLN A 100 12.35 -4.77 6.18
C GLN A 100 12.83 -5.83 7.19
N GLN A 101 12.18 -5.92 8.36
CA GLN A 101 12.56 -6.84 9.43
C GLN A 101 12.43 -8.32 9.01
N PHE A 102 11.44 -8.64 8.18
CA PHE A 102 11.21 -9.99 7.67
C PHE A 102 11.67 -10.16 6.22
N ALA A 103 12.59 -9.31 5.72
CA ALA A 103 13.07 -9.39 4.34
C ALA A 103 13.73 -10.76 4.02
N GLU A 104 14.47 -11.32 4.99
CA GLU A 104 15.11 -12.64 4.86
C GLU A 104 14.14 -13.81 5.02
N ASN A 105 13.02 -13.59 5.74
CA ASN A 105 12.00 -14.63 5.98
C ASN A 105 10.57 -14.07 5.91
N PRO A 106 10.08 -13.78 4.69
CA PRO A 106 8.76 -13.17 4.51
C PRO A 106 7.61 -14.11 4.87
N GLU A 107 7.84 -15.44 4.84
CA GLU A 107 6.82 -16.43 5.22
C GLU A 107 6.51 -16.39 6.71
N GLN A 108 7.51 -16.10 7.55
CA GLN A 108 7.30 -15.95 8.98
C GLN A 108 6.35 -14.78 9.31
N LEU A 109 6.50 -13.64 8.62
CA LEU A 109 5.57 -12.52 8.75
C LEU A 109 4.15 -12.93 8.34
N VAL A 110 4.00 -13.67 7.24
CA VAL A 110 2.70 -14.17 6.80
C VAL A 110 2.07 -15.10 7.83
N SER A 111 2.88 -15.95 8.48
CA SER A 111 2.43 -16.84 9.55
C SER A 111 1.85 -16.04 10.73
N TYR A 112 2.58 -15.03 11.22
CA TYR A 112 2.09 -14.16 12.30
C TYR A 112 0.78 -13.44 11.92
N LEU A 113 0.70 -12.90 10.71
CA LEU A 113 -0.47 -12.15 10.24
C LEU A 113 -1.71 -13.02 9.99
N LYS A 114 -1.52 -14.32 9.76
CA LYS A 114 -2.62 -15.28 9.51
C LYS A 114 -3.01 -16.11 10.72
N SER A 115 -2.17 -16.13 11.77
CA SER A 115 -2.40 -16.99 12.92
C SER A 115 -3.74 -16.67 13.60
N LYS A 116 -4.45 -17.72 14.02
CA LYS A 116 -5.68 -17.58 14.81
C LYS A 116 -5.38 -17.10 16.22
N GLU A 117 -4.30 -17.63 16.79
CA GLU A 117 -3.75 -17.25 18.08
C GLU A 117 -2.58 -16.30 17.86
N VAL A 118 -2.73 -15.09 18.38
CA VAL A 118 -1.72 -14.06 18.16
C VAL A 118 -0.55 -14.32 19.10
N ALA A 119 0.62 -14.53 18.53
CA ALA A 119 1.85 -14.71 19.30
C ALA A 119 2.13 -13.43 20.14
N PRO A 120 2.35 -13.55 21.45
CA PRO A 120 2.64 -12.40 22.32
C PRO A 120 3.86 -11.61 21.83
N GLU A 121 4.91 -12.30 21.34
CA GLU A 121 6.09 -11.63 20.81
C GLU A 121 5.78 -10.71 19.62
N PHE A 122 4.80 -11.08 18.80
CA PHE A 122 4.40 -10.28 17.64
C PHE A 122 3.59 -9.04 18.06
N LEU A 123 2.76 -9.15 19.10
CA LEU A 123 2.06 -8.00 19.67
C LEU A 123 3.05 -7.01 20.30
N GLU A 124 4.01 -7.50 21.08
CA GLU A 124 5.04 -6.66 21.68
C GLU A 124 5.88 -5.93 20.62
N MET A 125 6.16 -6.59 19.50
CA MET A 125 6.82 -5.98 18.36
C MET A 125 6.01 -4.84 17.76
N LEU A 126 4.69 -5.03 17.57
CA LEU A 126 3.80 -3.96 17.09
C LEU A 126 3.72 -2.79 18.07
N ASP A 127 3.76 -3.04 19.38
CA ASP A 127 3.80 -1.99 20.40
C ASP A 127 5.10 -1.17 20.35
N LYS A 128 6.23 -1.85 20.12
CA LYS A 128 7.54 -1.19 19.92
C LYS A 128 7.52 -0.32 18.67
N LEU A 129 6.95 -0.81 17.56
CA LEU A 129 6.82 -0.03 16.33
C LEU A 129 5.93 1.20 16.54
N LYS A 130 4.79 1.04 17.23
CA LYS A 130 3.90 2.17 17.54
C LYS A 130 4.60 3.21 18.42
N SER A 131 5.27 2.77 19.48
CA SER A 131 6.01 3.65 20.37
C SER A 131 7.15 4.38 19.65
N SER A 132 7.85 3.69 18.75
CA SER A 132 8.87 4.31 17.89
C SER A 132 8.25 5.35 16.95
N TYR A 133 7.08 5.07 16.38
CA TYR A 133 6.37 6.03 15.54
C TYR A 133 5.96 7.27 16.34
N ASP A 134 5.36 7.11 17.52
CA ASP A 134 4.92 8.23 18.35
C ASP A 134 6.09 9.13 18.79
N LEU A 135 7.28 8.56 19.03
CA LEU A 135 8.50 9.32 19.29
C LEU A 135 8.95 10.11 18.05
N LEU A 136 8.94 9.49 16.88
CA LEU A 136 9.31 10.13 15.63
C LEU A 136 8.38 11.30 15.27
N VAL A 137 7.07 11.16 15.52
CA VAL A 137 6.09 12.24 15.34
C VAL A 137 6.40 13.40 16.29
N LYS A 138 6.62 13.13 17.58
CA LYS A 138 6.95 14.16 18.58
C LYS A 138 8.26 14.90 18.28
N GLU A 139 9.24 14.21 17.71
CA GLU A 139 10.50 14.84 17.29
C GLU A 139 10.37 15.63 15.97
N GLY A 140 9.36 15.34 15.16
CA GLY A 140 9.09 16.06 13.91
C GLY A 140 8.26 17.34 14.09
N ASP A 141 7.49 17.43 15.17
CA ASP A 141 6.65 18.58 15.51
C ASP A 141 7.39 19.67 16.35
N ASN A 142 8.63 19.40 16.78
CA ASN A 142 9.52 20.34 17.50
C ASN A 142 10.57 20.95 16.57
#